data_AF-A0A256ZUN5-F1
#
_entry.id   AF-A0A256ZUN5-F1
#
_cell.length_a   1.000
_cell.length_b   1.000
_cell.length_c   1.000
_cell.angle_alpha   90.00
_cell.angle_beta   90.00
_cell.angle_gamma   90.00
#
_symmetry.space_group_name_H-M   'P 1'
#
loop_
_entity.id
_entity.type
_entity.pdbx_description
1 polymer ?
#
loop_
_entity_poly.entity_id
_entity_poly.type
_entity_poly.pdbx_seq_one_letter_code
_entity_poly.pdbx_strand_id
1 'polypeptide(L)'
;VEPLLRDRGPKLAFYEDTIIIKGIPESSLAPFIDQVMKKVIKVYIKSHPKGAEGYKPVIELHITSSGKSLEEARKYVEEAKKKIINLVKDKAEILEG
;
A
#
# COMPACT_ATOMS: atom_id res chain seq x y z
N VAL A 1 -5.37 -5.55 22.10
CA VAL A 1 -4.30 -6.52 22.43
C VAL A 1 -3.22 -6.39 21.37
N GLU A 2 -1.96 -6.64 21.76
CA GLU A 2 -0.67 -6.32 21.10
C GLU A 2 -0.14 -4.91 21.44
N PRO A 3 1.14 -4.78 21.89
CA PRO A 3 2.30 -5.53 21.41
C PRO A 3 3.19 -6.16 22.51
N LEU A 4 3.56 -7.43 22.31
CA LEU A 4 4.66 -8.10 23.02
C LEU A 4 5.60 -8.74 21.98
N LEU A 5 6.11 -7.97 21.02
CA LEU A 5 7.33 -8.36 20.31
C LEU A 5 8.54 -7.81 21.04
N ARG A 6 8.87 -8.55 22.10
CA ARG A 6 10.12 -8.54 22.84
C ARG A 6 11.32 -8.56 21.88
N ASP A 7 12.10 -7.48 21.88
CA ASP A 7 13.54 -7.37 22.24
C ASP A 7 14.56 -8.48 21.84
N ARG A 8 14.21 -9.46 20.99
CA ARG A 8 15.10 -10.60 20.63
C ARG A 8 15.09 -10.96 19.14
N GLY A 9 14.62 -10.05 18.28
CA GLY A 9 14.73 -10.18 16.83
C GLY A 9 15.74 -9.18 16.25
N PRO A 10 16.28 -9.40 15.03
CA PRO A 10 17.00 -8.35 14.32
C PRO A 10 16.12 -7.08 14.30
N LYS A 11 16.72 -5.90 14.49
CA LYS A 11 16.01 -4.61 14.48
C LYS A 11 15.29 -4.44 13.13
N LEU A 12 14.05 -4.93 13.04
CA LEU A 12 13.23 -4.78 11.85
C LEU A 12 12.82 -3.31 11.79
N ALA A 13 13.25 -2.63 10.73
CA ALA A 13 12.78 -1.30 10.43
C ALA A 13 11.45 -1.42 9.68
N PHE A 14 10.51 -0.54 10.01
CA PHE A 14 9.22 -0.45 9.38
C PHE A 14 9.13 0.88 8.64
N TYR A 15 8.59 0.85 7.43
CA TYR A 15 8.28 2.05 6.65
C TYR A 15 6.86 1.90 6.10
N GLU A 16 6.10 2.99 6.15
CA GLU A 16 4.76 3.09 5.60
C GLU A 16 4.62 4.34 4.73
N ASP A 17 3.77 4.23 3.71
CA ASP A 17 3.43 5.32 2.79
C ASP A 17 1.96 5.16 2.41
N THR A 18 1.29 6.28 2.12
CA THR A 18 -0.14 6.30 1.80
C THR A 18 -0.35 6.96 0.45
N ILE A 19 -1.21 6.37 -0.38
CA ILE A 19 -1.66 6.99 -1.63
C ILE A 19 -3.18 7.02 -1.70
N ILE A 20 -3.72 8.06 -2.32
CA ILE A 20 -5.15 8.21 -2.54
C ILE A 20 -5.44 8.00 -4.02
N ILE A 21 -6.33 7.06 -4.31
CA ILE A 21 -6.76 6.71 -5.67
C ILE A 21 -8.23 7.10 -5.83
N LYS A 22 -8.53 7.89 -6.87
CA LYS A 22 -9.87 8.41 -7.17
C LYS A 22 -10.36 7.91 -8.53
N GLY A 23 -11.65 7.62 -8.63
CA GLY A 23 -12.32 7.29 -9.89
C GLY A 23 -12.32 5.82 -10.28
N ILE A 24 -11.77 4.93 -9.44
CA ILE A 24 -11.84 3.47 -9.62
C ILE A 24 -12.51 2.80 -8.40
N PRO A 25 -13.45 1.87 -8.58
CA PRO A 25 -14.06 1.14 -7.48
C PRO A 25 -13.09 0.11 -6.88
N GLU A 26 -13.31 -0.25 -5.61
CA GLU A 26 -12.42 -1.18 -4.88
C GLU A 26 -12.35 -2.55 -5.54
N SER A 27 -13.46 -3.05 -6.08
CA SER A 27 -13.51 -4.32 -6.82
C SER A 27 -12.55 -4.37 -8.01
N SER A 28 -12.29 -3.23 -8.66
CA SER A 28 -11.33 -3.13 -9.76
C SER A 28 -9.90 -2.96 -9.26
N LEU A 29 -9.71 -2.38 -8.06
CA LEU A 29 -8.39 -2.15 -7.47
C LEU A 29 -7.83 -3.41 -6.78
N ALA A 30 -8.67 -4.19 -6.12
CA ALA A 30 -8.32 -5.41 -5.40
C ALA A 30 -7.41 -6.39 -6.16
N PRO A 31 -7.67 -6.76 -7.44
CA PRO A 31 -6.78 -7.66 -8.17
C PRO A 31 -5.39 -7.06 -8.45
N PHE A 32 -5.27 -5.74 -8.58
CA PHE A 32 -3.98 -5.07 -8.75
C PHE A 32 -3.17 -5.08 -7.46
N ILE A 33 -3.83 -4.86 -6.31
CA ILE A 33 -3.21 -4.96 -4.98
C ILE A 33 -2.66 -6.36 -4.76
N ASP A 34 -3.48 -7.39 -4.98
CA ASP A 34 -3.10 -8.79 -4.81
C ASP A 34 -1.91 -9.17 -5.71
N GLN A 35 -1.92 -8.70 -6.96
CA GLN A 35 -0.80 -8.89 -7.88
C GLN A 35 0.50 -8.24 -7.37
N VAL A 36 0.43 -7.04 -6.79
CA VAL A 36 1.60 -6.33 -6.27
C VAL A 36 2.12 -7.01 -5.01
N MET A 37 1.26 -7.42 -4.09
CA MET A 37 1.65 -8.17 -2.90
C MET A 37 2.31 -9.51 -3.24
N LYS A 38 1.83 -10.22 -4.28
CA LYS A 38 2.47 -11.45 -4.78
C LYS A 38 3.86 -11.20 -5.37
N LYS A 39 4.08 -10.05 -6.01
CA LYS A 39 5.35 -9.69 -6.63
C LYS A 39 6.36 -9.10 -5.64
N VAL A 40 5.89 -8.48 -4.56
CA VAL A 40 6.73 -7.82 -3.55
C VAL A 40 6.52 -8.50 -2.19
N ILE A 41 7.29 -9.57 -1.94
CA ILE A 41 7.13 -10.52 -0.82
C ILE A 41 7.18 -9.87 0.58
N LYS A 42 7.73 -8.65 0.71
CA LYS A 42 7.87 -7.92 1.98
C LYS A 42 6.93 -6.72 2.12
N VAL A 43 5.89 -6.61 1.30
CA VAL A 43 4.93 -5.50 1.37
C VAL A 43 3.55 -6.00 1.75
N TYR A 44 2.91 -5.21 2.59
CA TYR A 44 1.52 -5.38 2.96
C TYR A 44 0.74 -4.12 2.57
N ILE A 45 -0.43 -4.31 1.97
CA ILE A 45 -1.23 -3.22 1.41
C ILE A 45 -2.65 -3.33 1.95
N LYS A 46 -3.17 -2.26 2.54
CA LYS A 46 -4.56 -2.15 2.99
C LYS A 46 -5.31 -1.13 2.15
N SER A 47 -6.49 -1.49 1.64
CA SER A 47 -7.44 -0.56 1.04
C SER A 47 -8.46 -0.08 2.06
N HIS A 48 -8.64 1.24 2.10
CA HIS A 48 -9.65 1.91 2.91
C HIS A 48 -10.53 2.77 1.99
N PRO A 49 -11.72 2.30 1.61
CA PRO A 49 -12.63 3.11 0.82
C PRO A 49 -13.10 4.32 1.63
N LYS A 50 -12.88 5.52 1.08
CA LYS A 50 -13.30 6.81 1.64
C LYS A 50 -14.39 7.40 0.75
N GLY A 51 -15.59 6.82 0.77
CA GLY A 51 -16.70 7.32 -0.05
C GLY A 51 -18.07 7.04 0.55
N ALA A 52 -18.85 8.10 0.71
CA ALA A 52 -20.31 8.02 0.88
C ALA A 52 -20.96 7.81 -0.50
N GLU A 53 -22.04 7.04 -0.54
CA GLU A 53 -22.81 6.76 -1.77
C GLU A 53 -23.09 8.06 -2.57
N GLY A 54 -22.74 8.07 -3.86
CA GLY A 54 -23.11 9.14 -4.80
C GLY A 54 -21.96 9.98 -5.40
N TYR A 55 -20.73 9.90 -4.87
CA TYR A 55 -19.55 10.60 -5.44
C TYR A 55 -18.54 9.64 -6.07
N LYS A 56 -17.59 10.17 -6.87
CA LYS A 56 -16.49 9.38 -7.45
C LYS A 56 -15.83 8.54 -6.35
N PRO A 57 -15.60 7.24 -6.55
CA PRO A 57 -15.00 6.38 -5.53
C PRO A 57 -13.60 6.90 -5.18
N VAL A 58 -13.32 7.03 -3.89
CA VAL A 58 -12.01 7.40 -3.37
C VAL A 58 -11.54 6.27 -2.47
N ILE A 59 -10.32 5.79 -2.69
CA ILE A 59 -9.73 4.69 -1.95
C ILE A 59 -8.37 5.15 -1.45
N GLU A 60 -8.17 5.07 -0.14
CA GLU A 60 -6.88 5.28 0.48
C GLU A 60 -6.16 3.95 0.60
N LEU A 61 -4.96 3.85 0.02
CA LEU A 61 -4.11 2.67 0.14
C LEU A 61 -2.97 2.96 1.11
N HIS A 62 -2.85 2.10 2.12
CA HIS A 62 -1.74 2.08 3.06
C HIS A 62 -0.77 0.99 2.64
N ILE A 63 0.47 1.36 2.35
CA ILE A 63 1.53 0.46 1.90
C ILE A 63 2.57 0.40 2.99
N THR A 64 2.76 -0.76 3.59
CA THR A 64 3.70 -0.98 4.70
C THR A 64 4.71 -2.05 4.31
N SER A 65 5.98 -1.85 4.66
CA SER A 65 7.01 -2.88 4.54
C SER A 65 7.87 -2.95 5.78
N SER A 66 8.43 -4.12 6.03
CA SER A 66 9.46 -4.34 7.04
C SER A 66 10.72 -4.91 6.41
N GLY A 67 11.87 -4.47 6.91
CA GLY A 67 13.18 -4.85 6.38
C GLY A 67 14.27 -4.80 7.42
N LYS A 68 15.47 -5.22 7.03
CA LYS A 68 16.66 -5.18 7.89
C LYS A 68 17.13 -3.75 8.21
N SER A 69 16.76 -2.80 7.36
CA SER A 69 17.08 -1.37 7.47
C SER A 69 15.91 -0.54 6.96
N LEU A 70 15.81 0.72 7.40
CA LEU A 70 14.77 1.64 6.94
C LEU A 70 14.81 1.85 5.42
N GLU A 71 16.01 1.92 4.85
CA GLU A 71 16.21 2.03 3.40
C GLU A 71 15.68 0.80 2.64
N GLU A 72 15.83 -0.40 3.20
CA GLU A 72 15.31 -1.63 2.59
C GLU A 72 13.77 -1.62 2.61
N ALA A 73 13.17 -1.30 3.76
CA ALA A 73 11.72 -1.20 3.89
C ALA A 73 11.14 -0.13 2.96
N ARG A 74 11.75 1.06 2.93
CA ARG A 74 11.38 2.16 2.05
C ARG A 74 11.46 1.76 0.58
N LYS A 75 12.54 1.10 0.15
CA LYS A 75 12.69 0.62 -1.23
C LYS A 75 11.53 -0.28 -1.64
N TYR A 76 11.11 -1.22 -0.76
CA TYR A 76 9.99 -2.09 -1.06
C TYR A 76 8.65 -1.35 -1.15
N VAL A 77 8.41 -0.38 -0.26
CA VAL A 77 7.20 0.46 -0.31
C VAL A 77 7.19 1.30 -1.59
N GLU A 78 8.29 1.95 -1.95
CA GLU A 78 8.39 2.74 -3.18
C GLU A 78 8.21 1.88 -4.44
N GLU A 79 8.78 0.67 -4.46
CA GLU A 79 8.60 -0.30 -5.55
C GLU A 79 7.12 -0.72 -5.68
N ALA A 80 6.45 -1.05 -4.56
CA ALA A 80 5.04 -1.42 -4.56
C ALA A 80 4.15 -0.25 -4.99
N LYS A 81 4.42 0.96 -4.46
CA LYS A 81 3.73 2.20 -4.84
C LYS A 81 3.83 2.45 -6.34
N LYS A 82 5.05 2.43 -6.90
CA LYS A 82 5.27 2.61 -8.35
C LYS A 82 4.55 1.55 -9.18
N LYS A 83 4.52 0.29 -8.75
CA LYS A 83 3.78 -0.77 -9.46
C LYS A 83 2.27 -0.53 -9.45
N ILE A 84 1.69 -0.14 -8.31
CA ILE A 84 0.27 0.20 -8.23
C ILE A 84 -0.06 1.37 -9.15
N ILE A 85 0.71 2.47 -9.03
CA ILE A 85 0.53 3.67 -9.85
C ILE A 85 0.54 3.31 -11.33
N ASN A 86 1.50 2.50 -11.78
CA ASN A 86 1.58 2.08 -13.18
C ASN A 86 0.41 1.20 -13.64
N LEU A 87 -0.21 0.41 -12.76
CA LEU A 87 -1.36 -0.43 -13.09
C LEU A 87 -2.66 0.38 -13.20
N VAL A 88 -2.76 1.50 -12.47
CA VAL A 88 -3.99 2.30 -12.37
C VAL A 88 -3.91 3.67 -13.06
N LYS A 89 -2.74 4.09 -13.56
CA LYS A 89 -2.52 5.41 -14.20
C LYS A 89 -3.51 5.74 -15.33
N ASP A 90 -3.96 4.74 -16.09
CA ASP A 90 -4.88 4.90 -17.22
C ASP A 90 -6.36 4.78 -16.79
N LYS A 91 -6.63 4.50 -15.51
CA LYS A 91 -7.96 4.16 -14.97
C LYS A 91 -8.39 5.04 -13.81
N ALA A 92 -7.46 5.73 -13.15
CA ALA A 92 -7.71 6.47 -11.92
C ALA A 92 -6.82 7.70 -11.80
N GLU A 93 -7.29 8.68 -11.05
CA GLU A 93 -6.50 9.83 -10.61
C GLU A 93 -5.79 9.47 -9.30
N ILE A 94 -4.52 9.81 -9.19
CA ILE A 94 -3.65 9.41 -8.08
C ILE A 94 -3.15 10.67 -7.40
N LEU A 95 -3.31 10.74 -6.08
CA LEU A 95 -2.76 11.79 -5.24
C LEU A 95 -1.79 11.14 -4.26
N GLU A 96 -0.53 11.59 -4.30
CA GLU A 96 0.47 11.21 -3.31
C GLU A 96 0.18 11.99 -2.01
N GLY A 97 0.14 11.25 -0.89
CA GLY A 97 -0.09 11.80 0.45
C GLY A 97 1.18 12.27 1.13
#